data_AF-A0A542Q6R7-F1
#
_entry.id   AF-A0A542Q6R7-F1
#
_cell.length_a   1.000
_cell.length_b   1.000
_cell.length_c   1.000
_cell.angle_alpha   90.00
_cell.angle_beta   90.00
_cell.angle_gamma   90.00
#
_symmetry.space_group_name_H-M   'P 1'
#
loop_
_entity.id
_entity.type
_entity.pdbx_description
1 polymer ?
#
loop_
_entity_poly.entity_id
_entity_poly.type
_entity_poly.pdbx_seq_one_letter_code
_entity_poly.pdbx_strand_id
1 'polypeptide(L)' 'MYTNSDAVMTFSTSGILDPNEVSVVNLFINGMLQPPNLYVVQPGVLILSDIPVQGVPLILQFIKMIVS' A
#
# COMPACT_ATOMS: atom_id res chain seq x y z
N MET A 1 -3.26 -8.90 -7.29
CA MET A 1 -3.97 -8.58 -6.03
C MET A 1 -3.09 -9.03 -4.89
N TYR A 2 -2.94 -8.20 -3.87
CA TYR A 2 -2.22 -8.50 -2.64
C TYR A 2 -3.13 -8.23 -1.45
N THR A 3 -2.91 -8.96 -0.37
CA THR A 3 -3.73 -8.96 0.83
C THR A 3 -2.86 -8.84 2.07
N ASN A 4 -3.48 -8.68 3.23
CA ASN A 4 -2.77 -8.67 4.51
C ASN A 4 -1.91 -9.94 4.74
N SER A 5 -2.29 -11.11 4.19
CA SER A 5 -1.51 -12.34 4.35
C SER A 5 -0.24 -12.37 3.50
N ASP A 6 -0.12 -11.51 2.50
CA ASP A 6 1.09 -11.39 1.67
C ASP A 6 2.17 -10.51 2.31
N ALA A 7 1.86 -9.86 3.44
CA ALA A 7 2.76 -8.96 4.12
C ALA A 7 3.91 -9.70 4.81
N VAL A 8 5.12 -9.15 4.70
CA VAL A 8 6.25 -9.57 5.53
C VAL A 8 6.13 -8.87 6.89
N MET A 9 5.60 -9.59 7.88
CA MET A 9 5.19 -9.03 9.18
C MET A 9 6.32 -8.29 9.92
N THR A 10 7.57 -8.74 9.81
CA THR A 10 8.72 -8.09 10.45
C THR A 10 9.02 -6.69 9.91
N PHE A 11 8.51 -6.35 8.72
CA PHE A 11 8.67 -5.04 8.08
C PHE A 11 7.36 -4.25 8.00
N SER A 12 6.31 -4.75 8.64
CA SER A 12 4.97 -4.18 8.58
C SER A 12 4.57 -3.60 9.93
N THR A 13 4.00 -2.40 9.94
CA THR A 13 3.50 -1.74 11.17
C THR A 13 1.98 -1.87 11.32
N SER A 14 1.29 -2.26 10.25
CA SER A 14 -0.17 -2.42 10.18
C SER A 14 -0.52 -3.32 8.99
N GLY A 15 -1.80 -3.69 8.88
CA GLY A 15 -2.34 -4.23 7.63
C GLY A 15 -2.63 -3.12 6.61
N ILE A 16 -3.26 -3.47 5.49
CA ILE A 16 -3.76 -2.52 4.50
C ILE A 16 -4.98 -1.82 5.10
N LEU A 17 -4.84 -0.53 5.41
CA LEU A 17 -5.87 0.28 6.05
C LEU A 17 -6.96 0.71 5.08
N ASP A 18 -8.12 1.12 5.63
CA ASP A 18 -9.15 1.80 4.86
C ASP A 18 -8.61 3.17 4.38
N PRO A 19 -8.61 3.46 3.07
CA PRO A 19 -8.15 4.75 2.55
C PRO A 19 -8.97 5.93 3.08
N ASN A 20 -10.19 5.72 3.58
CA ASN A 20 -11.02 6.77 4.19
C ASN A 20 -10.61 7.13 5.63
N GLU A 21 -9.78 6.30 6.29
CA GLU A 21 -9.33 6.52 7.67
C GLU A 21 -7.95 7.21 7.77
N VAL A 22 -7.35 7.51 6.62
CA VAL A 22 -6.00 8.06 6.45
C VAL A 22 -6.06 9.27 5.52
N SER A 23 -5.05 10.13 5.58
CA SER A 23 -4.99 11.35 4.77
C SER A 23 -4.29 11.13 3.44
N VAL A 24 -3.27 10.27 3.41
CA VAL A 24 -2.49 9.97 2.21
C VAL A 24 -2.17 8.49 2.18
N VAL A 25 -2.22 7.91 0.98
CA VAL A 25 -1.73 6.58 0.66
C VAL A 25 -0.68 6.71 -0.44
N ASN A 26 0.51 6.17 -0.19
CA ASN A 26 1.58 6.09 -1.17
C ASN A 26 1.96 4.64 -1.40
N LEU A 27 2.02 4.22 -2.66
CA LEU A 27 2.60 2.95 -3.06
C LEU A 27 4.00 3.17 -3.62
N PHE A 28 4.97 2.42 -3.11
CA PHE A 28 6.30 2.32 -3.69
C PHE A 28 6.52 0.91 -4.24
N ILE A 29 6.99 0.83 -5.49
CA ILE A 29 7.41 -0.43 -6.13
C ILE A 29 8.90 -0.32 -6.37
N ASN A 30 9.69 -1.21 -5.75
CA ASN A 30 11.15 -1.16 -5.79
C ASN A 30 11.71 0.23 -5.43
N GLY A 31 11.11 0.89 -4.45
CA GLY A 31 11.49 2.23 -3.99
C GLY A 31 10.96 3.41 -4.84
N MET A 32 10.32 3.16 -5.98
CA MET A 32 9.75 4.21 -6.84
C MET A 32 8.29 4.51 -6.47
N LEU A 33 7.96 5.78 -6.21
CA LEU A 33 6.59 6.22 -5.94
C LEU A 33 5.71 6.00 -7.18
N GLN A 34 4.58 5.33 -6.98
CA GLN A 34 3.63 5.05 -8.05
C GLN A 34 2.51 6.11 -8.10
N PRO A 35 2.11 6.52 -9.31
CA PRO A 35 0.92 7.34 -9.51
C PRO A 35 -0.35 6.68 -8.93
N PRO A 36 -1.24 7.43 -8.25
CA PRO A 36 -2.46 6.88 -7.63
C PRO A 36 -3.43 6.19 -8.60
N ASN A 37 -3.41 6.54 -9.89
CA ASN A 37 -4.25 5.91 -10.89
C ASN A 37 -3.78 4.50 -11.31
N LEU A 38 -2.59 4.06 -10.87
CA LEU A 38 -2.07 2.73 -11.18
C LEU A 38 -2.45 1.67 -10.15
N TYR A 39 -3.08 2.04 -9.04
CA TYR A 39 -3.46 1.10 -8.00
C TYR A 39 -4.74 1.51 -7.28
N VAL A 40 -5.40 0.52 -6.70
CA VAL A 40 -6.59 0.71 -5.86
C VAL A 40 -6.30 0.08 -4.51
N VAL A 41 -6.66 0.80 -3.45
CA VAL A 41 -6.57 0.34 -2.06
C VAL A 41 -7.95 0.21 -1.48
N GLN A 42 -8.20 -0.91 -0.80
CA GLN A 42 -9.38 -1.19 0.00
C GLN A 42 -8.92 -1.76 1.34
N PRO A 43 -9.77 -1.75 2.39
CA PRO A 43 -9.44 -2.42 3.63
C PRO A 43 -8.96 -3.86 3.37
N GLY A 44 -7.72 -4.15 3.73
CA GLY A 44 -7.10 -5.47 3.56
C GLY A 44 -6.64 -5.86 2.15
N VAL A 45 -6.80 -5.01 1.13
CA VAL A 45 -6.51 -5.35 -0.27
C VAL A 45 -5.81 -4.23 -1.05
N LEU A 46 -4.76 -4.61 -1.78
CA LEU A 46 -4.08 -3.79 -2.79
C LEU A 46 -4.24 -4.42 -4.17
N ILE A 47 -4.75 -3.64 -5.12
CA ILE A 47 -4.91 -4.06 -6.53
C ILE A 47 -4.00 -3.17 -7.38
N LEU A 48 -3.13 -3.79 -8.17
CA LEU A 48 -2.26 -3.10 -9.12
C LEU A 48 -2.85 -3.23 -10.52
N SER A 49 -2.69 -2.18 -11.33
CA SER A 49 -3.11 -2.17 -12.73
C SER A 49 -2.21 -3.02 -13.62
N ASP A 50 -0.97 -3.25 -13.21
CA ASP A 50 0.02 -4.09 -13.90
C ASP A 50 0.75 -4.98 -12.89
N ILE A 51 1.35 -6.06 -13.38
CA ILE A 51 2.07 -7.05 -12.57
C ILE A 51 3.53 -6.61 -12.42
N PRO A 52 3.99 -6.28 -11.21
CA PRO A 52 5.38 -5.93 -10.98
C PRO A 52 6.29 -7.16 -11.19
N VAL A 53 7.56 -6.91 -11.49
CA VAL A 53 8.57 -7.97 -11.62
C VAL A 53 8.63 -8.79 -10.33
N GLN A 54 8.67 -10.12 -10.46
CA GLN A 54 8.69 -11.01 -9.30
C GLN A 54 9.89 -10.69 -8.39
N GLY A 55 9.63 -10.65 -7.08
CA GLY A 55 10.66 -10.42 -6.06
C GLY A 55 10.94 -8.94 -5.75
N VAL A 56 10.32 -7.99 -6.46
CA VAL A 56 10.44 -6.57 -6.08
C VAL A 56 9.60 -6.25 -4.85
N PRO A 57 10.11 -5.45 -3.90
CA PRO A 57 9.35 -5.07 -2.72
C PRO A 57 8.22 -4.09 -3.08
N LEU A 58 7.07 -4.32 -2.45
CA LEU A 58 5.94 -3.40 -2.44
C LEU A 58 5.85 -2.78 -1.05
N ILE A 59 5.88 -1.45 -0.96
CA ILE A 59 5.71 -0.72 0.30
C ILE A 59 4.49 0.16 0.16
N LEU A 60 3.47 -0.11 0.96
CA LEU A 60 2.27 0.71 1.05
C LEU A 60 2.34 1.55 2.32
N GLN A 61 2.49 2.87 2.17
CA GLN A 61 2.62 3.82 3.25
C GLN A 61 1.29 4.55 3.47
N PHE A 62 0.87 4.61 4.73
CA PHE A 62 -0.30 5.34 5.17
C PHE A 62 0.13 6.53 6.04
N ILE A 63 -0.39 7.72 5.75
CA ILE A 63 -0.15 8.92 6.55
C ILE A 63 -1.50 9.42 7.05
N LYS A 64 -1.64 9.58 8.36
CA LYS A 64 -2.83 10.16 9.00
C LYS A 64 -2.47 11.50 9.62
N MET A 65 -3.07 12.57 9.10
CA MET A 65 -2.98 13.90 9.70
C MET A 65 -4.12 14.05 10.70
N ILE A 66 -3.79 14.46 11.92
CA ILE A 66 -4.76 14.75 12.98
C ILE A 66 -4.73 16.26 13.18
N VAL A 67 -5.86 16.93 12.95
CA VAL A 67 -5.99 18.36 13.26
C VAL A 67 -6.39 18.46 14.74
N SER A 68 -5.65 19.27 15.50
CA SER A 68 -5.84 19.48 16.94
C SER A 68 -6.92 20.50 17.23
#